data_AF-A0A921TE79-F1
#
_entry.id   AF-A0A921TE79-F1
#
_cell.length_a   1.000
_cell.length_b   1.000
_cell.length_c   1.000
_cell.angle_alpha   90.00
_cell.angle_beta   90.00
_cell.angle_gamma   90.00
#
_symmetry.space_group_name_H-M   'P 1'
#
loop_
_entity.id
_entity.type
_entity.pdbx_description
1 polymer ?
#
loop_
_entity_poly.entity_id
_entity_poly.type
_entity_poly.pdbx_seq_one_letter_code
_entity_poly.pdbx_strand_id
1 'polypeptide(L)'
;MVRIINGPLPEARRWTQSRLLRAVKAYVRDGFLPETVLARAGRRETGDRLPAIVAAIKGADPGITLQAICERLESMRERTPRGRTRWQPSSVKMLLERAERLGLLE
;
A
#
# COMPACT_ATOMS: atom_id res chain seq x y z
N MET A 1 5.42 5.73 -3.09
CA MET A 1 4.03 6.00 -2.63
C MET A 1 3.05 6.05 -3.79
N VAL A 2 3.27 6.90 -4.81
CA VAL A 2 2.39 6.96 -6.00
C VAL A 2 2.22 5.64 -6.75
N ARG A 3 3.22 4.73 -6.75
CA ARG A 3 3.10 3.38 -7.32
C ARG A 3 1.93 2.58 -6.73
N ILE A 4 1.64 2.74 -5.44
CA ILE A 4 0.57 2.00 -4.76
C ILE A 4 -0.81 2.45 -5.25
N ILE A 5 -0.95 3.77 -5.44
CA ILE A 5 -2.17 4.41 -5.93
C ILE A 5 -2.34 4.16 -7.43
N ASN A 6 -1.23 4.20 -8.19
CA ASN A 6 -1.25 4.11 -9.65
C ASN A 6 -1.31 2.68 -10.18
N GLY A 7 -0.99 1.66 -9.37
CA GLY A 7 -1.03 0.25 -9.79
C GLY A 7 -2.31 -0.15 -10.52
N PRO A 8 -3.50 0.11 -9.95
CA PRO A 8 -4.77 -0.23 -10.61
C PRO A 8 -5.28 0.84 -11.61
N LEU A 9 -4.59 1.99 -11.76
CA LEU A 9 -5.12 3.11 -12.54
C LEU A 9 -4.63 3.07 -13.99
N PRO A 10 -5.51 3.34 -14.97
CA PRO A 10 -5.09 3.55 -16.35
C PRO A 10 -4.17 4.78 -16.43
N GLU A 11 -3.30 4.81 -17.44
CA GLU A 11 -2.24 5.83 -17.53
C GLU A 11 -2.78 7.27 -17.45
N ALA A 12 -3.90 7.55 -18.12
CA ALA A 12 -4.58 8.84 -18.10
C ALA A 12 -5.06 9.30 -16.71
N ARG A 13 -5.19 8.38 -15.74
CA ARG A 13 -5.64 8.67 -14.37
C ARG A 13 -4.53 8.58 -13.33
N ARG A 14 -3.28 8.37 -13.74
CA ARG A 14 -2.15 8.25 -12.81
C ARG A 14 -1.91 9.57 -12.07
N TRP A 15 -1.61 9.44 -10.79
CA TRP A 15 -1.26 10.55 -9.92
C TRP A 15 0.23 10.83 -9.97
N THR A 16 0.57 12.12 -10.05
CA THR A 16 1.92 12.60 -9.74
C THR A 16 2.07 12.83 -8.25
N GLN A 17 3.31 12.80 -7.74
CA GLN A 17 3.58 13.04 -6.32
C GLN A 17 3.07 14.41 -5.87
N SER A 18 3.32 15.46 -6.66
CA SER A 18 2.87 16.81 -6.35
C SER A 18 1.35 16.94 -6.34
N ARG A 19 0.65 16.25 -7.24
CA ARG A 19 -0.83 16.22 -7.25
C ARG A 19 -1.37 15.50 -6.01
N LEU A 20 -0.75 14.38 -5.63
CA LEU A 20 -1.12 13.66 -4.40
C LEU A 20 -0.91 14.52 -3.16
N LEU A 21 0.24 15.17 -3.02
CA LEU A 21 0.53 16.04 -1.87
C LEU A 21 -0.44 17.22 -1.77
N ARG A 22 -0.84 17.82 -2.90
CA ARG A 22 -1.88 18.87 -2.89
C ARG A 22 -3.23 18.34 -2.42
N ALA A 23 -3.64 17.16 -2.88
CA ALA A 23 -4.89 16.55 -2.44
C ALA A 23 -4.88 16.21 -0.94
N VAL A 24 -3.79 15.62 -0.44
CA VAL A 24 -3.65 15.30 1.00
C VAL A 24 -3.72 16.57 1.85
N LYS A 25 -3.04 17.65 1.45
CA LYS A 25 -3.12 18.94 2.17
C LYS A 25 -4.54 19.52 2.21
N ALA A 26 -5.27 19.42 1.10
CA ALA A 26 -6.67 19.84 1.06
C ALA A 26 -7.53 19.00 2.01
N TYR A 27 -7.36 17.67 2.02
CA TYR A 27 -8.12 16.78 2.90
C TYR A 27 -7.81 16.98 4.37
N VAL A 28 -6.58 17.31 4.73
CA VAL A 28 -6.22 17.67 6.11
C VAL A 28 -6.87 18.99 6.51
N ARG A 29 -6.80 20.02 5.65
CA ARG A 29 -7.44 21.32 5.90
C ARG A 29 -8.96 21.17 6.07
N ASP A 30 -9.58 20.31 5.27
CA ASP A 30 -11.03 20.10 5.26
C ASP A 30 -11.47 19.06 6.33
N GLY A 31 -10.56 18.54 7.15
CA GLY A 31 -10.87 17.66 8.29
C GLY A 31 -11.08 16.18 7.94
N PHE A 32 -10.86 15.77 6.69
CA PHE A 32 -11.01 14.38 6.24
C PHE A 32 -9.82 13.48 6.62
N LEU A 33 -8.67 14.08 6.95
CA LEU A 33 -7.46 13.35 7.38
C LEU A 33 -6.82 14.06 8.58
N PRO A 34 -6.23 13.31 9.52
CA PRO A 34 -5.52 13.92 10.62
C PRO A 34 -4.22 14.60 10.15
N GLU A 35 -3.84 15.72 10.78
CA GLU A 35 -2.62 16.46 10.47
C GLU A 35 -1.34 15.62 10.58
N THR A 36 -1.38 14.56 11.40
CA THR A 36 -0.30 13.59 11.59
C THR A 36 0.13 12.92 10.28
N VAL A 37 -0.74 12.86 9.26
CA VAL A 37 -0.40 12.32 7.92
C VAL A 37 0.65 13.16 7.20
N LEU A 38 0.71 14.47 7.47
CA LEU A 38 1.71 15.37 6.90
C LEU A 38 3.02 15.40 7.71
N ALA A 39 3.03 14.81 8.91
CA ALA A 39 4.22 14.74 9.72
C ALA A 39 5.29 13.87 9.06
N ARG A 40 6.55 14.09 9.46
CA ARG A 40 7.66 13.26 8.99
C ARG A 40 7.41 11.81 9.39
N ALA A 41 7.40 10.91 8.42
CA ALA A 41 7.30 9.48 8.69
C ALA A 41 8.48 9.01 9.56
N GLY A 42 8.19 8.19 10.58
CA GLY A 42 9.20 7.52 11.39
C GLY A 42 10.09 6.58 10.57
N ARG A 43 11.20 6.14 11.19
CA ARG A 43 12.09 5.14 10.57
C ARG A 43 11.31 3.83 10.41
N ARG A 44 11.20 3.34 9.18
CA ARG A 44 10.69 1.99 8.91
C ARG A 44 11.80 0.98 9.10
N GLU A 45 11.52 -0.11 9.82
CA GLU A 45 12.39 -1.27 9.75
C GLU A 45 12.31 -1.88 8.34
N THR A 46 13.44 -2.33 7.81
CA THR A 46 13.57 -2.79 6.42
C THR A 46 12.60 -3.94 6.10
N GLY A 47 12.17 -4.70 7.11
CA GLY A 47 11.25 -5.84 6.99
C GLY A 47 9.76 -5.48 6.82
N ASP A 48 9.35 -4.25 7.13
CA ASP A 48 7.92 -3.94 7.31
C ASP A 48 7.26 -3.30 6.08
N ARG A 49 8.04 -3.05 5.03
CA ARG A 49 7.52 -2.45 3.79
C ARG A 49 6.45 -3.32 3.13
N LEU A 50 6.70 -4.63 3.01
CA LEU A 50 5.77 -5.54 2.32
C LEU A 50 4.47 -5.76 3.13
N PRO A 51 4.53 -6.03 4.46
CA PRO A 51 3.33 -6.03 5.29
C PRO A 51 2.52 -4.75 5.17
N ALA A 52 3.17 -3.57 5.18
CA ALA A 52 2.47 -2.29 5.06
C ALA A 52 1.79 -2.09 3.69
N ILE A 53 2.38 -2.58 2.60
CA ILE A 53 1.74 -2.50 1.27
C ILE A 53 0.52 -3.41 1.21
N VAL A 54 0.65 -4.66 1.69
CA VAL A 54 -0.45 -5.63 1.67
C VAL A 54 -1.59 -5.17 2.59
N ALA A 55 -1.26 -4.59 3.75
CA ALA A 55 -2.21 -3.92 4.63
C ALA A 55 -2.96 -2.79 3.92
N ALA A 56 -2.25 -1.88 3.26
CA ALA A 56 -2.87 -0.77 2.54
C ALA A 56 -3.81 -1.24 1.41
N ILE A 57 -3.46 -2.34 0.73
CA ILE A 57 -4.32 -2.94 -0.30
C ILE A 57 -5.60 -3.52 0.32
N LYS A 58 -5.46 -4.33 1.39
CA LYS A 58 -6.58 -4.96 2.09
C LYS A 58 -7.50 -3.94 2.77
N GLY A 59 -6.93 -2.90 3.37
CA GLY A 59 -7.71 -1.81 3.99
C GLY A 59 -8.48 -0.96 2.96
N ALA A 60 -7.97 -0.82 1.74
CA ALA A 60 -8.67 -0.12 0.67
C ALA A 60 -9.84 -0.93 0.06
N ASP A 61 -9.78 -2.26 0.15
CA ASP A 61 -10.82 -3.18 -0.28
C ASP A 61 -10.80 -4.44 0.60
N PRO A 62 -11.62 -4.48 1.68
CA PRO A 62 -11.67 -5.63 2.58
C PRO A 62 -12.11 -6.93 1.91
N GLY A 63 -12.81 -6.87 0.77
CA GLY A 63 -13.28 -8.03 0.02
C GLY A 63 -12.22 -8.62 -0.93
N ILE A 64 -11.07 -7.97 -1.08
CA ILE A 64 -10.06 -8.39 -2.05
C ILE A 64 -9.53 -9.80 -1.77
N THR A 65 -9.45 -10.62 -2.81
CA THR A 65 -8.92 -11.99 -2.73
C THR A 65 -7.40 -12.00 -2.65
N LEU A 66 -6.81 -13.06 -2.08
CA LEU A 66 -5.36 -13.23 -2.04
C LEU A 66 -4.72 -13.19 -3.44
N GLN A 67 -5.41 -13.75 -4.43
CA GLN A 67 -4.98 -13.77 -5.82
C GLN A 67 -4.96 -12.34 -6.42
N ALA A 68 -6.00 -11.55 -6.17
CA ALA A 68 -6.04 -10.15 -6.63
C ALA A 68 -4.96 -9.29 -5.95
N ILE A 69 -4.60 -9.58 -4.69
CA ILE A 69 -3.46 -8.92 -4.04
C ILE A 69 -2.14 -9.30 -4.74
N CYS A 70 -1.93 -10.58 -5.11
CA CYS A 70 -0.74 -11.00 -5.89
C CYS A 70 -0.62 -10.18 -7.18
N GLU A 71 -1.69 -10.12 -7.97
CA GLU A 71 -1.73 -9.37 -9.25
C GLU A 71 -1.46 -7.88 -9.03
N ARG A 72 -1.97 -7.31 -7.94
CA ARG A 72 -1.71 -5.92 -7.58
C ARG A 72 -0.24 -5.70 -7.20
N LEU A 73 0.39 -6.61 -6.46
CA LEU A 73 1.82 -6.54 -6.15
C LEU A 73 2.68 -6.62 -7.42
N GLU A 74 2.31 -7.51 -8.35
CA GLU A 74 3.01 -7.70 -9.62
C GLU A 74 2.87 -6.48 -10.55
N SER A 75 1.67 -5.92 -10.70
CA SER A 75 1.42 -4.71 -11.50
C SER A 75 2.16 -3.50 -10.95
N MET A 76 2.30 -3.41 -9.62
CA MET A 76 3.14 -2.40 -8.97
C MET A 76 4.63 -2.65 -9.16
N ARG A 77 5.06 -3.79 -9.72
CA ARG A 77 6.46 -4.26 -9.85
C ARG A 77 7.12 -4.51 -8.49
N GLU A 78 6.36 -4.97 -7.50
CA GLU A 78 6.89 -5.39 -6.20
C GLU A 78 7.48 -6.79 -6.27
N ARG A 79 8.72 -6.94 -5.80
CA ARG A 79 9.40 -8.23 -5.76
C ARG A 79 9.08 -8.96 -4.47
N THR A 80 8.94 -10.29 -4.57
CA THR A 80 8.89 -11.14 -3.37
C THR A 80 10.15 -10.97 -2.52
N PRO A 81 10.12 -11.29 -1.22
CA PRO A 81 11.31 -11.25 -0.36
C PRO A 81 12.50 -12.04 -0.91
N ARG A 82 12.25 -13.10 -1.71
CA ARG A 82 13.27 -13.91 -2.37
C ARG A 82 13.62 -13.43 -3.80
N GLY A 83 13.20 -12.22 -4.20
CA GLY A 83 13.57 -11.59 -5.47
C GLY A 83 12.75 -12.01 -6.71
N ARG A 84 11.84 -12.99 -6.58
CA ARG A 84 10.96 -13.43 -7.67
C ARG A 84 9.94 -12.36 -8.06
N THR A 85 9.53 -12.37 -9.33
CA THR A 85 8.47 -11.51 -9.88
C THR A 85 7.08 -12.02 -9.54
N ARG A 86 6.86 -13.34 -9.61
CA ARG A 86 5.54 -13.94 -9.35
C ARG A 86 5.28 -14.09 -7.86
N TRP A 87 4.12 -13.63 -7.44
CA TRP A 87 3.60 -13.78 -6.09
C TRP A 87 2.78 -15.06 -5.96
N GLN A 88 2.69 -15.58 -4.74
CA GLN A 88 1.88 -16.75 -4.41
C GLN A 88 0.88 -16.37 -3.31
N PRO A 89 -0.37 -16.84 -3.37
CA PRO A 89 -1.39 -16.52 -2.37
C PRO A 89 -0.95 -16.81 -0.93
N SER A 90 -0.18 -17.89 -0.72
CA SER A 90 0.38 -18.24 0.60
C SER A 90 1.36 -17.19 1.15
N SER A 91 2.18 -16.59 0.28
CA SER A 91 3.10 -15.51 0.68
C SER A 91 2.35 -14.24 1.06
N VAL A 92 1.25 -13.93 0.37
CA VAL A 92 0.38 -12.81 0.71
C VAL A 92 -0.31 -13.06 2.04
N LYS A 93 -0.82 -14.26 2.28
CA LYS A 93 -1.44 -14.64 3.56
C LYS A 93 -0.47 -14.43 4.73
N MET A 94 0.76 -14.93 4.61
CA MET A 94 1.81 -14.71 5.63
C MET A 94 2.11 -13.21 5.86
N LEU A 95 2.05 -12.38 4.81
CA LEU A 95 2.23 -10.93 4.96
C LEU A 95 1.05 -10.23 5.64
N LEU A 96 -0.18 -10.70 5.42
CA LEU A 96 -1.37 -10.23 6.13
C LEU A 96 -1.29 -10.56 7.62
N GLU A 97 -0.99 -11.81 7.98
CA GLU A 97 -0.79 -12.24 9.37
C GLU A 97 0.36 -11.47 10.06
N ARG A 98 1.41 -11.11 9.29
CA ARG A 98 2.47 -10.23 9.80
C ARG A 98 1.99 -8.79 9.97
N ALA A 99 1.16 -8.28 9.05
CA ALA A 99 0.60 -6.94 9.13
C ALA A 99 -0.33 -6.77 10.34
N GLU A 100 -1.15 -7.79 10.64
CA GLU A 100 -1.99 -7.85 11.86
C GLU A 100 -1.11 -7.77 13.12
N ARG A 101 -0.04 -8.58 13.20
CA ARG A 101 0.91 -8.54 14.33
C ARG A 101 1.63 -7.20 14.50
N LEU A 102 1.75 -6.42 13.42
CA LEU A 102 2.34 -5.08 13.44
C LEU A 102 1.29 -3.99 13.73
N GLY A 103 0.02 -4.35 13.94
CA GLY A 103 -1.08 -3.40 14.15
C GLY A 103 -1.41 -2.56 12.91
N LEU A 104 -1.10 -3.06 11.71
CA LEU A 104 -1.36 -2.38 10.44
C LEU A 104 -2.72 -2.74 9.83
N LEU A 105 -3.35 -3.79 10.35
CA LEU A 105 -4.67 -4.29 10.01
C LEU A 105 -5.37 -4.73 11.31
N GLU A 106 -6.68 -4.61 11.33
CA GLU A 106 -7.57 -5.18 12.35
C GLU A 106 -8.19 -6.49 11.86
#